data_AF-A0A954GW28-F1
#
_entry.id   AF-A0A954GW28-F1
#
_cell.length_a   1.000
_cell.length_b   1.000
_cell.length_c   1.000
_cell.angle_alpha   90.00
_cell.angle_beta   90.00
_cell.angle_gamma   90.00
#
_symmetry.space_group_name_H-M   'P 1'
#
loop_
_entity.id
_entity.type
_entity.pdbx_description
1 polymer ?
#
loop_
_entity_poly.entity_id
_entity_poly.type
_entity_poly.pdbx_seq_one_letter_code
_entity_poly.pdbx_strand_id
1 'polypeptide(L)' 'MLRVLVVALVFGAVASTTCHAGDVKTVAGTGENRYFGDGGPATKAGVGGPFGVITGPDGCLYVGETTTHVIRRIHLDT' A
#
# COMPACT_ATOMS: atom_id res chain seq x y z
N MET A 1 -29.96 56.53 -20.33
CA MET A 1 -28.92 56.45 -19.28
C MET A 1 -29.17 55.20 -18.45
N LEU A 2 -28.13 54.35 -18.24
CA LEU A 2 -28.05 53.13 -17.38
C LEU A 2 -28.79 51.84 -17.87
N ARG A 3 -28.14 50.86 -18.55
CA ARG A 3 -27.41 49.62 -18.09
C ARG A 3 -28.28 48.65 -17.25
N VAL A 4 -28.45 47.36 -17.60
CA VAL A 4 -27.61 46.22 -17.13
C VAL A 4 -27.60 45.05 -18.13
N LEU A 5 -26.42 44.54 -18.44
CA LEU A 5 -26.13 43.33 -19.24
C LEU A 5 -26.20 42.11 -18.31
N VAL A 6 -26.99 41.08 -18.64
CA VAL A 6 -27.02 39.81 -17.88
C VAL A 6 -25.73 39.06 -18.19
N VAL A 7 -24.73 39.20 -17.32
CA VAL A 7 -23.54 38.34 -17.32
C VAL A 7 -23.97 36.99 -16.77
N ALA A 8 -24.15 36.01 -17.65
CA ALA A 8 -24.33 34.62 -17.25
C ALA A 8 -23.04 34.19 -16.53
N LEU A 9 -23.14 34.07 -15.21
CA LEU A 9 -22.07 33.67 -14.34
C LEU A 9 -21.71 32.22 -14.69
N VAL A 10 -20.59 32.05 -15.40
CA VAL A 10 -19.95 30.75 -15.57
C VAL A 10 -19.42 30.39 -14.18
N PHE A 11 -20.26 29.73 -13.38
CA PHE A 11 -19.80 29.03 -12.19
C PHE A 11 -18.94 27.87 -12.70
N GLY A 12 -17.65 28.12 -12.86
CA GLY A 12 -16.65 27.08 -13.09
C GLY A 12 -16.80 26.07 -11.97
N ALA A 13 -17.21 24.85 -12.33
CA ALA A 13 -17.18 23.73 -11.41
C ALA A 13 -15.72 23.55 -11.00
N VAL A 14 -15.39 24.00 -9.79
CA VAL A 14 -14.19 23.52 -9.12
C VAL A 14 -14.50 22.06 -8.85
N ALA A 15 -14.04 21.17 -9.73
CA ALA A 15 -14.04 19.76 -9.46
C ALA A 15 -13.23 19.60 -8.18
N SER A 16 -13.90 19.31 -7.06
CA SER A 16 -13.23 18.85 -5.86
C SER A 16 -12.40 17.66 -6.28
N THR A 17 -11.09 17.85 -6.39
CA THR A 17 -10.13 16.77 -6.52
C THR A 17 -10.18 16.04 -5.19
N THR A 18 -11.12 15.13 -5.03
CA THR A 18 -11.13 14.18 -3.92
C THR A 18 -9.81 13.44 -4.01
N CYS A 19 -8.88 13.74 -3.11
CA CYS A 19 -7.75 12.85 -2.90
C CYS A 19 -8.37 11.52 -2.44
N HIS A 20 -8.32 10.52 -3.31
CA HIS A 20 -8.68 9.18 -2.90
C HIS A 20 -7.66 8.77 -1.84
N ALA A 21 -8.12 8.47 -0.62
CA ALA A 21 -7.24 7.87 0.37
C ALA A 21 -6.81 6.51 -0.17
N GLY A 22 -5.50 6.27 -0.26
CA GLY A 22 -4.99 4.97 -0.68
C GLY A 22 -5.32 3.92 0.38
N ASP A 23 -5.84 2.78 -0.05
CA ASP A 23 -6.07 1.65 0.84
C ASP A 23 -4.74 1.04 1.29
N VAL A 24 -4.53 0.96 2.60
CA VAL A 24 -3.37 0.28 3.20
C VAL A 24 -3.82 -1.09 3.70
N LYS A 25 -3.20 -2.15 3.18
CA LYS A 25 -3.45 -3.54 3.59
C LYS A 25 -2.16 -4.18 4.12
N THR A 26 -2.26 -4.83 5.27
CA THR A 26 -1.19 -5.71 5.77
C THR A 26 -1.16 -6.99 4.95
N VAL A 27 -0.03 -7.25 4.29
CA VAL A 27 0.17 -8.46 3.46
C VAL A 27 0.95 -9.57 4.17
N ALA A 28 1.70 -9.24 5.22
CA ALA A 28 2.45 -10.21 6.00
C ALA A 28 2.71 -9.72 7.44
N GLY A 29 2.93 -10.66 8.35
CA GLY A 29 3.35 -10.38 9.73
C GLY A 29 2.21 -10.47 10.75
N THR A 30 2.55 -10.98 11.94
CA THR A 30 1.70 -10.94 13.14
C THR A 30 2.06 -9.79 14.09
N GLY A 31 3.15 -9.06 13.80
CA GLY A 31 3.76 -8.08 14.71
C GLY A 31 4.87 -8.65 15.60
N GLU A 32 5.09 -9.97 15.58
CA GLU A 32 6.19 -10.60 16.32
C GLU A 32 7.51 -10.52 15.55
N ASN A 33 8.57 -10.06 16.22
CA ASN A 33 9.93 -10.04 15.69
C ASN A 33 10.60 -11.43 15.83
N ARG A 34 10.06 -12.42 15.13
CA ARG A 34 10.50 -13.83 15.19
C ARG A 34 10.31 -14.50 13.82
N TYR A 35 11.12 -15.51 13.52
CA TYR A 35 10.96 -16.34 12.32
C TYR A 35 10.04 -17.55 12.57
N PHE A 36 8.91 -17.62 11.86
CA PHE A 36 8.02 -18.79 11.76
C PHE A 36 6.98 -18.61 10.63
N GLY A 37 6.26 -19.68 10.28
CA GLY A 37 5.07 -19.61 9.42
C GLY A 37 5.29 -19.87 7.94
N ASP A 38 6.45 -20.40 7.54
CA ASP A 38 6.71 -20.77 6.15
C ASP A 38 5.74 -21.84 5.65
N GLY A 39 5.38 -21.75 4.37
CA GLY A 39 4.38 -22.61 3.74
C GLY A 39 2.93 -22.29 4.11
N GLY A 40 2.71 -21.39 5.07
CA GLY A 40 1.38 -20.91 5.46
C GLY A 40 1.03 -19.51 4.95
N PRO A 41 -0.13 -18.95 5.39
CA PRO A 41 -0.54 -17.60 5.04
C PRO A 41 0.45 -16.55 5.58
N ALA A 42 0.88 -15.61 4.75
CA ALA A 42 1.90 -14.62 5.11
C ALA A 42 1.45 -13.69 6.27
N THR A 43 0.15 -13.41 6.38
CA THR A 43 -0.46 -12.64 7.49
C THR A 43 -0.39 -13.34 8.84
N LYS A 44 -0.04 -14.63 8.87
CA LYS A 44 0.16 -15.42 10.09
C LYS A 44 1.63 -15.78 10.34
N ALA A 45 2.54 -15.32 9.49
CA ALA A 45 3.97 -15.54 9.66
C ALA A 45 4.58 -14.48 10.59
N GLY A 46 5.64 -14.87 11.31
CA GLY A 46 6.49 -13.92 12.00
C GLY A 46 7.46 -13.26 11.01
N VAL A 47 7.60 -11.93 11.10
CA VAL A 47 8.47 -11.14 10.21
C VAL A 47 9.38 -10.28 11.09
N GLY A 48 10.66 -10.60 11.13
CA GLY A 48 11.63 -10.02 12.05
C GLY A 48 12.58 -9.01 11.42
N GLY A 49 12.33 -7.72 11.70
CA GLY A 49 13.17 -6.62 11.21
C GLY A 49 13.14 -6.46 9.68
N PRO A 50 11.96 -6.30 9.05
CA PRO A 50 11.90 -6.03 7.62
C PRO A 50 12.57 -4.69 7.31
N PHE A 51 13.52 -4.68 6.36
CA PHE A 51 14.30 -3.48 6.02
C PHE A 51 14.16 -3.06 4.55
N GLY A 52 14.19 -4.02 3.62
CA GLY A 52 14.07 -3.77 2.18
C GLY A 52 13.02 -4.67 1.55
N VAL A 53 12.37 -4.18 0.49
CA VAL A 53 11.37 -4.93 -0.27
C VAL A 53 11.54 -4.69 -1.78
N ILE A 54 11.34 -5.75 -2.56
CA ILE A 54 11.30 -5.70 -4.03
C ILE A 54 10.26 -6.68 -4.57
N THR A 55 9.65 -6.36 -5.71
CA THR A 55 8.85 -7.31 -6.50
C THR A 55 9.77 -8.17 -7.36
N GLY A 56 9.69 -9.48 -7.22
CA GLY A 56 10.41 -10.43 -8.05
C GLY A 56 9.77 -10.65 -9.43
N PRO A 57 10.47 -11.32 -10.35
CA PRO A 57 9.96 -11.64 -11.69
C PRO A 57 8.79 -12.63 -11.68
N ASP A 58 8.57 -13.33 -10.57
CA ASP A 58 7.45 -14.24 -10.33
C ASP A 58 6.22 -13.54 -9.73
N GLY A 59 6.23 -12.20 -9.62
CA GLY A 59 5.15 -11.41 -9.04
C GLY A 59 5.08 -11.44 -7.52
N CYS A 60 5.99 -12.15 -6.83
CA CYS A 60 6.06 -12.16 -5.37
C CYS A 60 6.80 -10.93 -4.81
N LEU A 61 6.55 -10.61 -3.55
CA LEU A 61 7.42 -9.70 -2.79
C LEU A 61 8.57 -10.48 -2.17
N TYR A 62 9.75 -9.88 -2.20
CA TYR A 62 10.95 -10.36 -1.52
C TYR A 62 11.34 -9.33 -0.47
N VAL A 63 11.40 -9.74 0.78
CA VAL A 63 11.68 -8.89 1.94
C VAL A 63 12.97 -9.33 2.59
N GLY A 64 13.91 -8.39 2.77
CA GLY A 64 15.11 -8.62 3.57
C GLY A 64 14.80 -8.42 5.06
N GLU A 65 14.91 -9.49 5.85
CA GLU A 65 14.69 -9.47 7.29
C GLU A 65 16.04 -9.43 8.03
N THR A 66 16.33 -8.34 8.74
CA THR A 66 17.63 -8.10 9.38
C THR A 66 17.78 -8.80 10.72
N THR A 67 16.69 -9.07 11.44
CA THR A 67 16.73 -9.76 12.75
C THR A 67 16.78 -11.27 12.57
N THR A 68 16.06 -11.81 11.59
CA THR A 68 15.94 -13.25 11.36
C THR A 68 16.94 -13.77 10.31
N HIS A 69 17.67 -12.87 9.65
CA HIS A 69 18.73 -13.17 8.68
C HIS A 69 18.26 -14.00 7.48
N VAL A 70 17.06 -13.70 6.98
CA VAL A 70 16.46 -14.38 5.81
C VAL A 70 16.02 -13.39 4.75
N ILE A 71 15.89 -13.89 3.52
CA ILE A 71 15.11 -13.24 2.47
C ILE A 71 13.77 -13.96 2.40
N ARG A 72 12.68 -13.28 2.75
CA ARG A 72 11.34 -13.83 2.74
C ARG A 72 10.64 -13.56 1.42
N ARG A 73 10.14 -14.61 0.79
CA ARG A 73 9.28 -14.54 -0.39
C ARG A 73 7.81 -14.60 0.04
N ILE A 74 6.99 -13.66 -0.44
CA ILE A 74 5.57 -13.50 -0.10
C ILE A 74 4.75 -13.50 -1.39
N HIS A 75 3.81 -14.43 -1.49
CA HIS A 75 2.82 -14.43 -2.55
C HIS A 75 1.66 -13.49 -2.17
N LEU A 76 1.26 -12.59 -3.07
CA LEU A 76 0.24 -11.56 -2.77
C LEU A 76 -1.20 -12.04 -2.94
N ASP A 77 -1.39 -13.20 -3.59
CA ASP A 77 -2.70 -13.74 -3.96
C ASP A 77 -3.31 -14.68 -2.90
N THR A 78 -2.69 -14.80 -1.73
CA THR A 78 -3.08 -15.70 -0.63
C THR A 78 -3.06 -14.99 0.71
#